data_AF-A0A0F9L3L0-F1
#
_entry.id   AF-A0A0F9L3L0-F1
#
_cell.length_a   1.000
_cell.length_b   1.000
_cell.length_c   1.000
_cell.angle_alpha   90.00
_cell.angle_beta   90.00
_cell.angle_gamma   90.00
#
_symmetry.space_group_name_H-M   'P 1'
#
loop_
_entity.id
_entity.type
_entity.pdbx_description
1 polymer ?
#
loop_
_entity_poly.entity_id
_entity_poly.type
_entity_poly.pdbx_seq_one_letter_code
_entity_poly.pdbx_strand_id
1 'polypeptide(L)' 'MFKVHKDIEERALEEIDEVKRYFARKYSVLSKEIRERLKQLNISHKKLKSLQKELAFLPEELQHKYLDELQ' A
#
# COMPACT_ATOMS: atom_id res chain seq x y z
N MET A 1 33.24 -11.68 -13.27
CA MET A 1 32.44 -10.44 -13.46
C MET A 1 30.94 -10.62 -13.19
N PHE A 2 30.30 -11.75 -13.52
CA PHE A 2 28.86 -11.96 -13.31
C PHE A 2 28.34 -11.89 -11.85
N LYS A 3 29.16 -12.25 -10.86
CA LYS A 3 28.74 -12.28 -9.45
C LYS A 3 28.55 -10.87 -8.87
N VAL A 4 29.43 -9.94 -9.26
CA VAL A 4 29.42 -8.54 -8.79
C VAL A 4 28.18 -7.79 -9.27
N HIS A 5 27.71 -8.03 -10.49
CA HIS A 5 26.48 -7.42 -10.99
C HIS A 5 25.23 -7.91 -10.25
N LYS A 6 25.19 -9.21 -9.93
CA LYS A 6 24.09 -9.79 -9.17
C LYS A 6 24.00 -9.22 -7.75
N ASP A 7 25.13 -9.05 -7.08
CA ASP A 7 25.20 -8.48 -5.73
C ASP A 7 24.81 -6.97 -5.70
N ILE A 8 25.08 -6.24 -6.79
CA ILE A 8 24.68 -4.83 -6.96
C ILE A 8 23.17 -4.72 -7.22
N GLU A 9 22.62 -5.60 -8.06
CA GLU A 9 21.18 -5.67 -8.32
C GLU A 9 20.39 -6.05 -7.07
N GLU A 10 20.90 -6.99 -6.25
CA GLU A 10 20.28 -7.40 -4.98
C GLU A 10 20.25 -6.24 -3.97
N ARG A 11 21.36 -5.50 -3.82
CA ARG A 11 21.39 -4.31 -2.95
C ARG A 11 20.46 -3.20 -3.41
N ALA A 12 20.40 -2.95 -4.71
CA ALA A 12 19.49 -1.95 -5.27
C ALA A 12 18.02 -2.31 -5.02
N LEU A 13 17.66 -3.60 -5.08
CA LEU A 13 16.33 -4.08 -4.74
C LEU A 13 16.02 -3.93 -3.24
N GLU A 14 16.98 -4.23 -2.36
CA GLU A 14 16.83 -4.03 -0.91
C GLU A 14 16.60 -2.57 -0.54
N GLU A 15 17.35 -1.64 -1.15
CA GLU A 15 17.19 -0.20 -0.96
C GLU A 15 15.79 0.27 -1.42
N ILE A 16 15.32 -0.21 -2.57
CA ILE A 16 13.97 0.10 -3.07
C ILE A 16 12.90 -0.39 -2.09
N ASP A 17 13.04 -1.58 -1.52
CA ASP A 17 12.09 -2.13 -0.56
C ASP A 17 12.14 -1.41 0.79
N GLU A 18 13.29 -0.88 1.19
CA GLU A 18 13.42 -0.06 2.39
C GLU A 18 12.77 1.31 2.22
N VAL A 19 12.95 1.94 1.06
CA VAL A 19 12.25 3.17 0.66
C VAL A 19 10.74 2.93 0.64
N LYS A 20 10.26 1.87 -0.02
CA LYS A 20 8.83 1.52 -0.02
C LYS A 20 8.29 1.31 1.40
N ARG A 21 9.03 0.65 2.29
CA ARG A 21 8.64 0.48 3.70
C ARG A 21 8.64 1.79 4.49
N TYR A 22 9.56 2.70 4.21
CA TYR A 22 9.58 4.04 4.81
C TYR A 22 8.37 4.85 4.38
N PHE A 23 8.11 4.90 3.06
CA PHE A 23 6.96 5.62 2.52
C PHE A 23 5.64 4.96 2.95
N ALA A 24 5.54 3.64 2.98
CA ALA A 24 4.38 2.96 3.56
C ALA A 24 4.21 3.33 5.05
N ARG A 25 5.24 3.31 5.89
CA ARG A 25 5.10 3.70 7.31
C ARG A 25 4.72 5.17 7.51
N LYS A 26 5.24 6.05 6.67
CA LYS A 26 5.05 7.51 6.77
C LYS A 26 3.75 7.98 6.09
N TYR A 27 3.32 7.30 5.02
CA TYR A 27 2.22 7.70 4.15
C TYR A 27 1.11 6.64 4.01
N SER A 28 1.16 5.48 4.70
CA SER A 28 -0.01 4.58 4.83
C SER A 28 -1.11 5.17 5.71
N VAL A 29 -1.23 6.48 5.74
CA VAL A 29 -2.24 7.20 6.48
C VAL A 29 -3.43 7.32 5.54
N LEU A 30 -4.10 6.19 5.28
CA LEU A 30 -5.50 6.24 4.88
C LEU A 30 -6.17 7.22 5.85
N SER A 31 -6.85 8.22 5.31
CA SER A 31 -7.45 9.24 6.16
C SER A 31 -8.47 8.60 7.10
N LYS A 32 -8.79 9.31 8.18
CA LYS A 32 -9.75 8.81 9.16
C LYS A 32 -11.07 8.40 8.48
N GLU A 33 -11.51 9.20 7.51
CA GLU A 33 -12.70 8.94 6.71
C GLU A 33 -12.61 7.63 5.91
N ILE A 34 -11.54 7.45 5.11
CA ILE A 34 -11.33 6.22 4.34
C ILE A 34 -11.30 4.98 5.25
N ARG A 35 -10.67 5.08 6.43
CA ARG A 35 -10.66 3.99 7.42
C ARG A 35 -12.03 3.69 8.00
N GLU A 36 -12.88 4.69 8.21
CA GLU A 36 -14.24 4.50 8.69
C GLU A 36 -15.13 3.87 7.62
N ARG A 37 -15.04 4.34 6.37
CA ARG A 37 -15.74 3.73 5.23
C ARG A 37 -15.35 2.26 5.05
N LEU A 38 -14.05 1.95 5.15
CA LEU A 38 -13.56 0.57 5.08
C LEU A 38 -14.13 -0.34 6.18
N LYS A 39 -14.39 0.18 7.39
CA LYS A 39 -15.02 -0.59 8.47
C LYS A 39 -16.51 -0.85 8.22
N GLN A 40 -17.15 0.00 7.42
CA GLN A 40 -18.56 -0.17 7.05
C GLN A 40 -18.74 -1.22 5.94
N LEU A 41 -17.69 -1.50 5.16
CA LEU A 41 -17.68 -2.64 4.24
C LEU A 41 -17.76 -3.92 5.08
N ASN A 42 -18.87 -4.65 4.97
CA ASN A 42 -19.11 -5.88 5.72
C ASN A 42 -18.31 -7.05 5.13
N ILE A 43 -16.98 -6.91 5.09
CA ILE A 43 -16.03 -7.82 4.46
C ILE A 43 -15.13 -8.49 5.49
N SER A 44 -14.56 -9.64 5.11
CA SER A 44 -13.65 -10.36 6.00
C SER A 44 -12.38 -9.57 6.30
N HIS A 45 -11.81 -9.77 7.50
CA HIS A 45 -10.58 -9.09 7.91
C HIS A 45 -9.40 -9.30 6.93
N LYS A 46 -9.33 -10.47 6.29
CA LYS A 46 -8.32 -10.76 5.25
C LYS A 46 -8.50 -9.87 4.02
N LYS A 47 -9.74 -9.71 3.54
CA LYS A 47 -10.06 -8.82 2.41
C LYS A 47 -9.81 -7.36 2.78
N LEU A 48 -10.22 -6.94 3.97
CA LEU A 48 -10.01 -5.59 4.50
C LEU A 48 -8.52 -5.21 4.49
N LYS A 49 -7.64 -6.11 4.95
CA LYS A 49 -6.18 -5.89 4.92
C LYS A 49 -5.62 -5.78 3.51
N SER A 50 -6.14 -6.54 2.54
CA SER A 50 -5.74 -6.42 1.13
C SER A 50 -6.15 -5.05 0.58
N LEU A 51 -7.42 -4.69 0.78
CA LEU A 51 -7.97 -3.41 0.33
C LEU A 51 -7.19 -2.23 0.91
N GLN A 52 -6.87 -2.27 2.20
CA GLN A 52 -6.09 -1.22 2.86
C GLN A 52 -4.72 -1.04 2.24
N LYS A 53 -4.05 -2.14 1.88
CA LYS A 53 -2.76 -2.07 1.19
C LYS A 53 -2.90 -1.46 -0.20
N GLU A 54 -3.89 -1.91 -0.97
CA GLU A 54 -4.14 -1.42 -2.31
C GLU A 54 -4.47 0.08 -2.31
N LEU A 55 -5.38 0.51 -1.42
CA LEU A 55 -5.78 1.91 -1.26
C LEU A 55 -4.63 2.81 -0.79
N ALA A 56 -3.75 2.31 0.08
CA ALA A 56 -2.64 3.11 0.61
C ALA A 56 -1.63 3.54 -0.47
N PHE A 57 -1.62 2.89 -1.64
CA PHE A 57 -0.80 3.29 -2.78
C PHE A 57 -1.50 4.23 -3.76
N LEU A 58 -2.79 4.52 -3.55
CA LEU A 58 -3.56 5.42 -4.40
C LEU A 58 -3.59 6.84 -3.81
N PRO A 59 -3.64 7.89 -4.66
CA PRO A 59 -4.03 9.23 -4.24
C PRO A 59 -5.40 9.22 -3.56
N GLU A 60 -5.60 10.10 -2.58
CA GLU A 60 -6.82 10.13 -1.75
C GLU A 60 -8.11 10.25 -2.59
N GLU A 61 -8.11 11.09 -3.63
CA GLU A 61 -9.23 11.21 -4.58
C GLU A 61 -9.63 9.87 -5.23
N LEU A 62 -8.63 9.03 -5.56
CA LEU A 62 -8.88 7.70 -6.13
C LEU A 62 -9.29 6.70 -5.06
N GLN A 63 -8.86 6.87 -3.80
CA GLN A 63 -9.33 6.05 -2.68
C GLN A 63 -10.83 6.25 -2.46
N HIS A 64 -11.32 7.49 -2.50
CA HIS A 64 -12.75 7.79 -2.38
C HIS A 64 -13.55 7.16 -3.52
N LYS A 65 -13.13 7.35 -4.78
CA LYS A 65 -13.80 6.76 -5.95
C LYS A 65 -13.89 5.24 -5.87
N TYR A 66 -12.79 4.58 -5.49
CA TYR A 66 -12.78 3.13 -5.36
C TYR A 66 -13.77 2.63 -4.29
N LEU A 67 -13.90 3.36 -3.19
CA LEU A 67 -14.88 3.03 -2.16
C LEU A 67 -16.32 3.32 -2.58
N ASP A 68 -16.55 4.34 -3.42
CA ASP A 68 -17.87 4.65 -3.98
C ASP A 68 -18.36 3.51 -4.90
N GLU A 69 -17.47 2.90 -5.68
CA GLU A 69 -17.79 1.77 -6.56
C GLU A 69 -18.12 0.46 -5.81
N LEU A 70 -17.73 0.36 -4.54
CA LEU A 70 -17.93 -0.83 -3.70
C LEU A 70 -19.21 -0.80 -2.85
N GLN A 71 -19.91 0.34 -2.80
CA GLN A 71 -21.15 0.55 -2.04
C GLN A 71 -22.38 0.41 -2.92
#